data_AF-B8I8Q5-F1
#
_entry.id   AF-B8I8Q5-F1
#
_cell.length_a   1.000
_cell.length_b   1.000
_cell.length_c   1.000
_cell.angle_alpha   90.00
_cell.angle_beta   90.00
_cell.angle_gamma   90.00
#
_symmetry.space_group_name_H-M   'P 1'
#
loop_
_entity.id
_entity.type
_entity.pdbx_description
1 polymer ?
#
loop_
_entity_poly.entity_id
_entity_poly.type
_entity_poly.pdbx_seq_one_letter_code
_entity_poly.pdbx_strand_id
1 'polypeptide(L)'
;MFCKKGFKKSLCFILSGILTLSLVAATNTSVSAADASEKVFKPLPYEYKMNSSKQGTIERLSYRWGNDTKYFNVYLPNGYSQSDTSKKYNVVYLMHGGGEDENLLFGGPGQNKELKVIIDNMIAKGDIKPVIVVTPSFYKGNNDVAGFPQELTTSVIPLVETKYNTYLKSNSAADMKASRDHRAFGGFSMGSVCTWYTFINCLDYVKYFMPLSGDCWALGSTAGSSKPGETAQYLADVVKKSGYKAPQDYKLFCATGDGDIAYPNMKPQIEAMKKYTNTFIYSSDVKNGNFYFMVANGGTHAWNWINQYIYNILPDLFQDIEPIQTLGDLNSDGSVDATDYALLKMHMLNVAPLTGDALKNADVDRNGQVDSIDFAMIKMYLLGTISSFPV
;
A
#
# COMPACT_ATOMS: atom_id res chain seq x y z
N MET A 1 49.73 -72.67 2.63
CA MET A 1 50.48 -73.49 3.60
C MET A 1 50.07 -73.02 4.99
N PHE A 2 49.30 -73.86 5.72
CA PHE A 2 48.79 -73.74 7.11
C PHE A 2 47.88 -72.53 7.44
N CYS A 3 46.74 -72.59 8.16
CA CYS A 3 45.96 -73.65 8.84
C CYS A 3 44.54 -73.07 9.10
N LYS A 4 43.45 -73.57 8.49
CA LYS A 4 42.39 -74.49 9.01
C LYS A 4 41.65 -74.12 10.33
N LYS A 5 40.31 -74.00 10.18
CA LYS A 5 39.17 -74.48 11.03
C LYS A 5 39.12 -73.97 12.49
N GLY A 6 38.04 -73.41 13.06
CA GLY A 6 36.59 -73.55 12.85
C GLY A 6 35.97 -74.20 14.10
N PHE A 7 34.99 -73.58 14.78
CA PHE A 7 34.03 -74.28 15.66
C PHE A 7 32.82 -73.38 16.05
N LYS A 8 31.62 -73.97 15.97
CA LYS A 8 30.32 -73.43 16.47
C LYS A 8 30.15 -73.74 17.97
N LYS A 9 29.44 -72.89 18.73
CA LYS A 9 28.24 -73.25 19.53
C LYS A 9 27.66 -72.08 20.36
N SER A 10 26.33 -71.96 20.25
CA SER A 10 25.30 -71.65 21.28
C SER A 10 25.31 -70.35 22.11
N LEU A 11 24.35 -69.48 21.78
CA LEU A 11 23.23 -68.97 22.59
C LEU A 11 23.43 -68.77 24.11
N CYS A 12 23.32 -67.52 24.59
CA CYS A 12 22.62 -67.20 25.84
C CYS A 12 22.24 -65.70 25.91
N PHE A 13 20.95 -65.44 26.08
CA PHE A 13 20.33 -64.15 26.38
C PHE A 13 20.79 -63.63 27.75
N ILE A 14 21.23 -62.37 27.84
CA ILE A 14 20.99 -61.52 29.02
C ILE A 14 20.71 -60.10 28.52
N LEU A 15 19.45 -59.67 28.71
CA LEU A 15 19.04 -58.27 28.68
C LEU A 15 19.75 -57.53 29.83
N SER A 16 20.46 -56.46 29.52
CA SER A 16 20.70 -55.38 30.48
C SER A 16 20.41 -54.06 29.77
N GLY A 17 19.26 -53.48 30.10
CA GLY A 17 18.85 -52.17 29.61
C GLY A 17 19.83 -51.11 30.07
N ILE A 18 20.40 -50.39 29.12
CA ILE A 18 21.03 -49.09 29.34
C ILE A 18 20.10 -48.08 28.70
N LEU A 19 19.29 -47.45 29.54
CA LEU A 19 18.50 -46.28 29.20
C LEU A 19 19.50 -45.13 29.00
N THR A 20 19.97 -44.90 27.78
CA THR A 20 20.71 -43.69 27.45
C THR A 20 19.73 -42.53 27.48
N LEU A 21 19.72 -41.82 28.61
CA LEU A 21 19.07 -40.53 28.76
C LEU A 21 19.88 -39.52 27.93
N SER A 22 19.61 -39.45 26.63
CA SER A 22 20.10 -38.35 25.80
C SER A 22 19.37 -37.09 26.26
N LEU A 23 20.06 -36.25 27.04
CA LEU A 23 19.69 -34.85 27.18
C LEU A 23 19.67 -34.24 25.77
N VAL A 24 18.47 -34.09 25.22
CA VAL A 24 18.25 -33.12 24.15
C VAL A 24 18.40 -31.78 24.84
N ALA A 25 19.57 -31.16 24.69
CA ALA A 25 19.67 -29.72 24.88
C ALA A 25 18.65 -29.12 23.93
N ALA A 26 17.56 -28.58 24.47
CA ALA A 26 16.68 -27.70 23.73
C ALA A 26 17.55 -26.52 23.32
N THR A 27 18.13 -26.59 22.12
CA THR A 27 18.58 -25.40 21.44
C THR A 27 17.34 -24.53 21.33
N ASN A 28 17.31 -23.46 22.12
CA ASN A 28 16.53 -22.28 21.78
C ASN A 28 17.02 -21.88 20.39
N THR A 29 16.40 -22.46 19.36
CA THR A 29 16.38 -21.88 18.03
C THR A 29 15.59 -20.60 18.22
N SER A 30 16.31 -19.52 18.50
CA SER A 30 15.87 -18.18 18.20
C SER A 30 15.21 -18.25 16.83
N VAL A 31 13.92 -17.94 16.79
CA VAL A 31 13.12 -17.88 15.57
C VAL A 31 13.95 -17.13 14.53
N SER A 32 14.37 -17.87 13.50
CA SER A 32 15.02 -17.34 12.31
C SER A 32 14.18 -16.19 11.78
N ALA A 33 14.84 -15.13 11.30
CA ALA A 33 14.21 -14.04 10.58
C ALA A 33 13.11 -14.57 9.67
N ALA A 34 11.89 -14.04 9.81
CA ALA A 34 10.79 -14.32 8.90
C ALA A 34 11.34 -14.20 7.48
N ASP A 35 11.20 -15.26 6.68
CA ASP A 35 11.61 -15.28 5.28
C ASP A 35 11.04 -14.04 4.60
N ALA A 36 11.93 -13.10 4.25
CA ALA A 36 11.59 -11.86 3.58
C ALA A 36 11.07 -12.24 2.19
N SER A 37 9.77 -12.42 2.06
CA SER A 37 9.18 -12.92 0.83
C SER A 37 9.35 -11.88 -0.27
N GLU A 38 9.97 -12.26 -1.38
CA GLU A 38 10.15 -11.40 -2.56
C GLU A 38 8.79 -11.16 -3.23
N LYS A 39 8.50 -9.91 -3.65
CA LYS A 39 7.29 -9.61 -4.43
C LYS A 39 7.48 -10.16 -5.84
N VAL A 40 6.73 -11.22 -6.16
CA VAL A 40 6.78 -11.86 -7.47
C VAL A 40 5.94 -11.07 -8.48
N PHE A 41 6.54 -10.75 -9.62
CA PHE A 41 5.85 -10.14 -10.75
C PHE A 41 4.85 -11.11 -11.38
N LYS A 42 3.61 -10.64 -11.60
CA LYS A 42 2.58 -11.35 -12.36
C LYS A 42 2.28 -10.60 -13.66
N PRO A 43 2.42 -11.23 -14.83
CA PRO A 43 2.04 -10.62 -16.10
C PRO A 43 0.58 -10.17 -16.08
N LEU A 44 0.30 -9.01 -16.67
CA LEU A 44 -1.05 -8.48 -16.80
C LEU A 44 -1.87 -9.36 -17.75
N PRO A 45 -2.99 -9.94 -17.30
CA PRO A 45 -3.86 -10.73 -18.17
C PRO A 45 -4.46 -9.86 -19.29
N TYR A 46 -4.59 -10.44 -20.50
CA TYR A 46 -4.99 -9.69 -21.69
C TYR A 46 -6.37 -9.02 -21.55
N GLU A 47 -7.30 -9.65 -20.82
CA GLU A 47 -8.64 -9.12 -20.62
C GLU A 47 -8.67 -7.78 -19.86
N TYR A 48 -7.62 -7.44 -19.10
CA TYR A 48 -7.51 -6.12 -18.44
C TYR A 48 -7.13 -4.99 -19.40
N LYS A 49 -6.77 -5.33 -20.65
CA LYS A 49 -6.50 -4.36 -21.71
C LYS A 49 -7.74 -4.08 -22.57
N MET A 50 -8.86 -4.76 -22.30
CA MET A 50 -10.12 -4.61 -23.02
C MET A 50 -11.04 -3.66 -22.27
N ASN A 51 -11.78 -2.80 -22.97
CA ASN A 51 -12.70 -1.87 -22.33
C ASN A 51 -13.74 -2.61 -21.46
N SER A 52 -13.87 -2.18 -20.20
CA SER A 52 -14.92 -2.64 -19.28
C SER A 52 -16.27 -2.02 -19.65
N SER A 53 -17.38 -2.66 -19.27
CA SER A 53 -18.72 -2.01 -19.29
C SER A 53 -18.90 -1.04 -18.11
N LYS A 54 -18.07 -1.16 -17.06
CA LYS A 54 -18.05 -0.30 -15.87
C LYS A 54 -16.84 0.63 -15.93
N GLN A 55 -16.92 1.66 -16.77
CA GLN A 55 -15.82 2.61 -16.94
C GLN A 55 -15.94 3.77 -15.96
N GLY A 56 -14.81 4.18 -15.39
CA GLY A 56 -14.66 5.47 -14.73
C GLY A 56 -14.60 6.61 -15.74
N THR A 57 -14.64 7.83 -15.23
CA THR A 57 -14.58 9.07 -16.01
C THR A 57 -13.28 9.83 -15.73
N ILE A 58 -12.89 10.71 -16.65
CA ILE A 58 -11.75 11.62 -16.46
C ILE A 58 -12.28 13.05 -16.44
N GLU A 59 -11.98 13.76 -15.37
CA GLU A 59 -12.11 15.22 -15.29
C GLU A 59 -10.74 15.89 -15.44
N ARG A 60 -10.73 17.10 -16.00
CA ARG A 60 -9.53 17.95 -16.02
C ARG A 60 -9.70 19.09 -15.04
N LEU A 61 -8.68 19.29 -14.21
CA LEU A 61 -8.56 20.44 -13.34
C LEU A 61 -7.35 21.28 -13.73
N SER A 62 -7.34 22.51 -13.22
CA SER A 62 -6.22 23.42 -13.37
C SER A 62 -5.97 24.24 -12.11
N TYR A 63 -4.74 24.69 -11.94
CA TYR A 63 -4.34 25.59 -10.86
C TYR A 63 -3.22 26.51 -11.36
N ARG A 64 -2.99 27.60 -10.63
CA ARG A 64 -1.89 28.51 -10.90
C ARG A 64 -0.67 28.15 -10.07
N TRP A 65 0.49 28.14 -10.71
CA TRP A 65 1.79 28.03 -10.06
C TRP A 65 2.70 29.15 -10.57
N GLY A 66 2.90 30.17 -9.75
CA GLY A 66 3.50 31.43 -10.20
C GLY A 66 2.71 32.05 -11.37
N ASN A 67 3.39 32.22 -12.50
CA ASN A 67 2.78 32.78 -13.72
C ASN A 67 2.13 31.73 -14.62
N ASP A 68 2.37 30.44 -14.36
CA ASP A 68 1.85 29.37 -15.19
C ASP A 68 0.46 28.91 -14.73
N THR A 69 -0.35 28.49 -15.70
CA THR A 69 -1.54 27.67 -15.45
C THR A 69 -1.20 26.23 -15.79
N LYS A 70 -1.30 25.35 -14.79
CA LYS A 70 -1.02 23.93 -14.92
C LYS A 70 -2.30 23.14 -14.93
N TYR A 71 -2.30 22.05 -15.68
CA TYR A 71 -3.42 21.14 -15.84
C TYR A 71 -3.05 19.77 -15.30
N PHE A 72 -4.05 19.05 -14.83
CA PHE A 72 -3.92 17.64 -14.47
C PHE A 72 -5.26 16.94 -14.65
N ASN A 73 -5.21 15.62 -14.78
CA ASN A 73 -6.42 14.81 -14.93
C ASN A 73 -6.74 14.06 -13.63
N VAL A 74 -8.03 13.87 -13.38
CA VAL A 74 -8.57 13.12 -12.24
C VAL A 74 -9.47 12.03 -12.80
N TYR A 75 -9.06 10.78 -12.60
CA TYR A 75 -9.90 9.61 -12.79
C TYR A 75 -10.85 9.45 -11.62
N LEU A 76 -12.14 9.33 -11.91
CA LEU A 76 -13.18 9.01 -10.95
C LEU A 76 -13.70 7.60 -11.27
N PRO A 77 -13.79 6.71 -10.26
CA PRO A 77 -14.18 5.32 -10.50
C PRO A 77 -15.63 5.22 -10.98
N ASN A 78 -15.97 4.11 -11.66
CA ASN A 78 -17.34 3.87 -12.08
C ASN A 78 -18.31 3.94 -10.89
N GLY A 79 -19.43 4.64 -11.07
CA GLY A 79 -20.41 4.84 -10.00
C GLY A 79 -20.06 5.92 -8.98
N TYR A 80 -18.94 6.65 -9.17
CA TYR A 80 -18.65 7.85 -8.40
C TYR A 80 -19.80 8.87 -8.53
N SER A 81 -20.24 9.40 -7.39
CA SER A 81 -21.20 10.50 -7.34
C SER A 81 -20.73 11.55 -6.35
N GLN A 82 -20.63 12.80 -6.80
CA GLN A 82 -20.27 13.93 -5.95
C GLN A 82 -21.29 14.14 -4.82
N SER A 83 -22.58 13.87 -5.06
CA SER A 83 -23.64 14.06 -4.07
C SER A 83 -23.70 12.98 -2.99
N ASP A 84 -23.09 11.82 -3.23
CA ASP A 84 -23.00 10.72 -2.26
C ASP A 84 -21.79 10.95 -1.34
N THR A 85 -21.94 11.88 -0.40
CA THR A 85 -20.87 12.29 0.52
C THR A 85 -20.54 11.24 1.57
N SER A 86 -21.37 10.20 1.69
CA SER A 86 -21.14 9.04 2.59
C SER A 86 -19.99 8.16 2.11
N LYS A 87 -19.74 8.11 0.79
CA LYS A 87 -18.64 7.35 0.20
C LYS A 87 -17.38 8.18 0.14
N LYS A 88 -16.32 7.69 0.77
CA LYS A 88 -14.98 8.25 0.66
C LYS A 88 -14.09 7.34 -0.16
N TYR A 89 -13.18 7.93 -0.92
CA TYR A 89 -12.26 7.21 -1.79
C TYR A 89 -10.82 7.51 -1.39
N ASN A 90 -9.98 6.48 -1.40
CA ASN A 90 -8.53 6.65 -1.37
C ASN A 90 -8.07 7.39 -2.65
N VAL A 91 -6.90 8.02 -2.57
CA VAL A 91 -6.33 8.80 -3.69
C VAL A 91 -4.94 8.30 -4.04
N VAL A 92 -4.72 8.03 -5.33
CA VAL A 92 -3.41 7.69 -5.88
C VAL A 92 -2.96 8.80 -6.80
N TYR A 93 -1.83 9.43 -6.50
CA TYR A 93 -1.17 10.39 -7.37
C TYR A 93 -0.12 9.67 -8.21
N LEU A 94 -0.24 9.72 -9.54
CA LEU A 94 0.66 9.04 -10.48
C LEU A 94 1.36 10.03 -11.41
N MET A 95 2.68 10.10 -11.30
CA MET A 95 3.52 11.00 -12.06
C MET A 95 4.07 10.32 -13.32
N HIS A 96 4.02 11.03 -14.44
CA HIS A 96 4.64 10.61 -15.71
C HIS A 96 6.18 10.68 -15.65
N GLY A 97 6.85 10.20 -16.70
CA GLY A 97 8.30 10.27 -16.91
C GLY A 97 8.78 11.50 -17.67
N GLY A 98 10.07 11.53 -18.02
CA GLY A 98 10.66 12.67 -18.73
C GLY A 98 10.15 12.78 -20.17
N GLY A 99 9.88 14.00 -20.63
CA GLY A 99 9.36 14.27 -21.98
C GLY A 99 7.88 13.95 -22.18
N GLU A 100 7.16 13.65 -21.09
CA GLU A 100 5.74 13.30 -21.09
C GLU A 100 4.89 14.40 -20.43
N ASP A 101 3.59 14.16 -20.29
CA ASP A 101 2.64 15.13 -19.72
C ASP A 101 1.52 14.47 -18.89
N GLU A 102 0.64 15.30 -18.31
CA GLU A 102 -0.48 14.88 -17.48
C GLU A 102 -1.50 13.96 -18.19
N ASN A 103 -1.47 13.92 -19.52
CA ASN A 103 -2.39 13.15 -20.37
C ASN A 103 -1.83 11.78 -20.74
N LEU A 104 -0.57 11.48 -20.42
CA LEU A 104 0.05 10.25 -20.87
C LEU A 104 -0.64 9.00 -20.32
N LEU A 105 -0.90 8.95 -19.01
CA LEU A 105 -1.35 7.73 -18.32
C LEU A 105 -2.80 7.37 -18.67
N PHE A 106 -3.71 8.34 -18.62
CA PHE A 106 -5.15 8.12 -18.82
C PHE A 106 -5.73 8.76 -20.08
N GLY A 107 -5.04 9.76 -20.64
CA GLY A 107 -5.64 10.70 -21.57
C GLY A 107 -6.39 11.82 -20.85
N GLY A 108 -7.00 12.71 -21.63
CA GLY A 108 -7.92 13.73 -21.14
C GLY A 108 -9.38 13.24 -21.08
N PRO A 109 -10.32 14.15 -20.77
CA PRO A 109 -11.75 13.84 -20.75
C PRO A 109 -12.22 13.12 -22.03
N GLY A 110 -12.96 12.02 -21.86
CA GLY A 110 -13.48 11.19 -22.95
C GLY A 110 -12.49 10.21 -23.58
N GLN A 111 -11.24 10.15 -23.10
CA GLN A 111 -10.23 9.22 -23.60
C GLN A 111 -10.09 7.97 -22.71
N ASN A 112 -9.59 6.89 -23.30
CA ASN A 112 -9.35 5.60 -22.65
C ASN A 112 -7.95 5.09 -23.00
N LYS A 113 -6.92 5.58 -22.29
CA LYS A 113 -5.58 5.00 -22.41
C LYS A 113 -5.44 3.73 -21.57
N GLU A 114 -4.42 2.93 -21.88
CA GLU A 114 -4.25 1.57 -21.35
C GLU A 114 -4.35 1.50 -19.83
N LEU A 115 -3.71 2.40 -19.08
CA LEU A 115 -3.76 2.35 -17.62
C LEU A 115 -5.17 2.60 -17.07
N LYS A 116 -5.97 3.48 -17.71
CA LYS A 116 -7.36 3.69 -17.33
C LYS A 116 -8.17 2.40 -17.53
N VAL A 117 -7.98 1.74 -18.67
CA VAL A 117 -8.67 0.48 -18.99
C VAL A 117 -8.31 -0.62 -18.00
N ILE A 118 -7.04 -0.69 -17.59
CA ILE A 118 -6.58 -1.63 -16.56
C ILE A 118 -7.28 -1.36 -15.23
N ILE A 119 -7.28 -0.11 -14.75
CA ILE A 119 -7.90 0.26 -13.47
C ILE A 119 -9.42 0.04 -13.49
N ASP A 120 -10.10 0.36 -14.60
CA ASP A 120 -11.52 0.07 -14.79
C ASP A 120 -11.81 -1.43 -14.61
N ASN A 121 -10.98 -2.30 -15.17
CA ASN A 121 -11.12 -3.75 -15.02
C ASN A 121 -10.79 -4.24 -13.61
N MET A 122 -9.73 -3.72 -12.98
CA MET A 122 -9.38 -4.08 -11.60
C MET A 122 -10.51 -3.74 -10.62
N ILE A 123 -11.13 -2.56 -10.77
CA ILE A 123 -12.28 -2.17 -9.96
C ILE A 123 -13.50 -3.03 -10.29
N ALA A 124 -13.80 -3.24 -11.58
CA ALA A 124 -14.97 -4.00 -12.00
C ALA A 124 -14.93 -5.47 -11.56
N LYS A 125 -13.73 -6.06 -11.46
CA LYS A 125 -13.48 -7.43 -11.00
C LYS A 125 -13.29 -7.55 -9.48
N GLY A 126 -13.17 -6.43 -8.77
CA GLY A 126 -13.01 -6.39 -7.31
C GLY A 126 -11.58 -6.66 -6.84
N ASP A 127 -10.58 -6.57 -7.72
CA ASP A 127 -9.16 -6.72 -7.36
C ASP A 127 -8.67 -5.55 -6.50
N ILE A 128 -9.28 -4.38 -6.68
CA ILE A 128 -9.06 -3.19 -5.86
C ILE A 128 -10.40 -2.53 -5.54
N LYS A 129 -10.48 -1.89 -4.36
CA LYS A 129 -11.61 -1.01 -4.03
C LYS A 129 -11.61 0.20 -5.00
N PRO A 130 -12.79 0.79 -5.29
CA PRO A 130 -12.88 2.03 -6.05
C PRO A 130 -11.94 3.11 -5.49
N VAL A 131 -11.20 3.77 -6.38
CA VAL A 131 -10.12 4.70 -6.02
C VAL A 131 -10.10 5.90 -6.96
N ILE A 132 -9.79 7.09 -6.44
CA ILE A 132 -9.55 8.28 -7.26
C ILE A 132 -8.07 8.26 -7.67
N VAL A 133 -7.79 8.54 -8.94
CA VAL A 133 -6.40 8.60 -9.42
C VAL A 133 -6.13 9.93 -10.10
N VAL A 134 -5.06 10.61 -9.69
CA VAL A 134 -4.70 11.94 -10.17
C VAL A 134 -3.39 11.85 -10.94
N THR A 135 -3.34 12.41 -12.14
CA THR A 135 -2.14 12.43 -12.99
C THR A 135 -1.62 13.86 -13.16
N PRO A 136 -0.84 14.39 -12.20
CA PRO A 136 -0.26 15.72 -12.30
C PRO A 136 0.97 15.74 -13.23
N SER A 137 1.59 16.91 -13.36
CA SER A 137 2.85 17.09 -14.09
C SER A 137 3.84 17.95 -13.28
N PHE A 138 5.10 17.51 -13.25
CA PHE A 138 6.21 18.31 -12.74
C PHE A 138 6.71 19.36 -13.76
N TYR A 139 6.23 19.33 -15.01
CA TYR A 139 6.50 20.37 -16.01
C TYR A 139 5.57 21.57 -15.85
N LYS A 140 6.00 22.70 -16.39
CA LYS A 140 5.46 24.07 -16.22
C LYS A 140 5.57 24.51 -14.76
N GLY A 141 5.82 25.80 -14.51
CA GLY A 141 6.31 26.27 -13.23
C GLY A 141 7.81 26.05 -13.06
N ASN A 142 8.23 25.38 -11.98
CA ASN A 142 9.65 25.18 -11.68
C ASN A 142 10.33 24.13 -12.57
N ASN A 143 9.57 23.30 -13.29
CA ASN A 143 10.10 22.21 -14.13
C ASN A 143 11.06 21.27 -13.37
N ASP A 144 10.72 20.93 -12.13
CA ASP A 144 11.62 20.25 -11.22
C ASP A 144 10.90 19.17 -10.42
N VAL A 145 11.41 17.94 -10.51
CA VAL A 145 10.93 16.78 -9.74
C VAL A 145 11.22 16.92 -8.24
N ALA A 146 12.27 17.68 -7.87
CA ALA A 146 12.59 17.94 -6.46
C ALA A 146 11.68 19.01 -5.83
N GLY A 147 11.22 19.97 -6.63
CA GLY A 147 10.28 21.02 -6.23
C GLY A 147 8.80 20.61 -6.26
N PHE A 148 8.42 19.61 -7.05
CA PHE A 148 7.03 19.17 -7.16
C PHE A 148 6.35 18.77 -5.82
N PRO A 149 7.01 18.18 -4.81
CA PRO A 149 6.39 17.89 -3.52
C PRO A 149 5.77 19.11 -2.82
N GLN A 150 6.34 20.30 -3.02
CA GLN A 150 5.75 21.55 -2.52
C GLN A 150 4.42 21.82 -3.22
N GLU A 151 4.41 21.78 -4.54
CA GLU A 151 3.21 21.97 -5.35
C GLU A 151 2.12 20.94 -5.05
N LEU A 152 2.51 19.68 -4.84
CA LEU A 152 1.62 18.59 -4.42
C LEU A 152 0.88 18.97 -3.14
N THR A 153 1.61 19.43 -2.11
CA THR A 153 1.05 19.67 -0.78
C THR A 153 0.34 21.01 -0.64
N THR A 154 0.76 22.05 -1.37
CA THR A 154 0.15 23.38 -1.26
C THR A 154 -0.95 23.65 -2.28
N SER A 155 -1.05 22.84 -3.34
CA SER A 155 -1.99 23.11 -4.43
C SER A 155 -2.77 21.87 -4.86
N VAL A 156 -2.08 20.79 -5.25
CA VAL A 156 -2.76 19.65 -5.89
C VAL A 156 -3.63 18.88 -4.89
N ILE A 157 -3.10 18.47 -3.72
CA ILE A 157 -3.89 17.79 -2.68
C ILE A 157 -5.06 18.68 -2.21
N PRO A 158 -4.83 19.94 -1.76
CA PRO A 158 -5.93 20.81 -1.36
C PRO A 158 -7.01 20.97 -2.41
N LEU A 159 -6.66 21.13 -3.69
CA LEU A 159 -7.64 21.34 -4.76
C LEU A 159 -8.45 20.08 -5.06
N VAL A 160 -7.79 18.92 -5.19
CA VAL A 160 -8.46 17.65 -5.52
C VAL A 160 -9.34 17.21 -4.37
N GLU A 161 -8.76 17.14 -3.18
CA GLU A 161 -9.36 16.40 -2.08
C GLU A 161 -10.43 17.20 -1.32
N THR A 162 -10.50 18.53 -1.53
CA THR A 162 -11.66 19.34 -1.12
C THR A 162 -12.76 19.38 -2.18
N LYS A 163 -12.43 19.13 -3.46
CA LYS A 163 -13.43 19.06 -4.54
C LYS A 163 -14.16 17.72 -4.51
N TYR A 164 -13.45 16.61 -4.38
CA TYR A 164 -14.02 15.26 -4.46
C TYR A 164 -14.16 14.59 -3.09
N ASN A 165 -15.07 13.63 -2.97
CA ASN A 165 -15.33 12.87 -1.74
C ASN A 165 -14.14 11.96 -1.33
N THR A 166 -13.14 12.54 -0.67
CA THR A 166 -11.99 11.83 -0.11
C THR A 166 -12.06 11.78 1.42
N TYR A 167 -11.05 11.20 2.07
CA TYR A 167 -10.92 11.20 3.52
C TYR A 167 -10.41 12.55 4.09
N LEU A 168 -10.06 13.52 3.24
CA LEU A 168 -9.66 14.85 3.69
C LEU A 168 -10.87 15.65 4.19
N LYS A 169 -10.79 16.14 5.43
CA LYS A 169 -11.86 16.95 6.05
C LYS A 169 -11.81 18.42 5.63
N SER A 170 -10.62 19.00 5.54
CA SER A 170 -10.39 20.37 5.09
C SER A 170 -8.99 20.52 4.49
N ASN A 171 -8.66 21.67 3.90
CA ASN A 171 -7.33 21.94 3.38
C ASN A 171 -6.28 22.31 4.45
N SER A 172 -6.59 22.15 5.74
CA SER A 172 -5.64 22.39 6.81
C SER A 172 -4.51 21.36 6.79
N ALA A 173 -3.29 21.77 7.17
CA ALA A 173 -2.16 20.85 7.27
C ALA A 173 -2.42 19.70 8.27
N ALA A 174 -3.18 19.97 9.34
CA ALA A 174 -3.56 18.97 10.33
C ALA A 174 -4.49 17.90 9.73
N ASP A 175 -5.52 18.31 8.98
CA ASP A 175 -6.45 17.37 8.35
C ASP A 175 -5.78 16.59 7.22
N MET A 176 -4.89 17.23 6.44
CA MET A 176 -4.07 16.54 5.45
C MET A 176 -3.22 15.46 6.10
N LYS A 177 -2.56 15.78 7.22
CA LYS A 177 -1.78 14.80 7.98
C LYS A 177 -2.64 13.69 8.57
N ALA A 178 -3.82 14.01 9.10
CA ALA A 178 -4.74 13.02 9.68
C ALA A 178 -5.29 12.03 8.64
N SER A 179 -5.35 12.41 7.37
CA SER A 179 -5.88 11.58 6.27
C SER A 179 -4.80 10.98 5.36
N ARG A 180 -3.51 11.11 5.74
CA ARG A 180 -2.36 10.59 4.98
C ARG A 180 -2.43 9.11 4.65
N ASP A 181 -3.12 8.34 5.49
CA ASP A 181 -3.31 6.91 5.36
C ASP A 181 -4.17 6.54 4.14
N HIS A 182 -4.84 7.51 3.54
CA HIS A 182 -5.66 7.35 2.34
C HIS A 182 -5.00 7.92 1.08
N ARG A 183 -3.68 8.22 1.11
CA ARG A 183 -2.91 8.74 -0.02
C ARG A 183 -1.71 7.90 -0.40
N ALA A 184 -1.62 7.61 -1.69
CA ALA A 184 -0.45 7.04 -2.34
C ALA A 184 0.15 8.00 -3.37
N PHE A 185 1.47 7.96 -3.54
CA PHE A 185 2.18 8.65 -4.62
C PHE A 185 3.08 7.67 -5.37
N GLY A 186 3.07 7.70 -6.69
CA GLY A 186 3.94 6.89 -7.51
C GLY A 186 4.33 7.58 -8.80
N GLY A 187 5.29 7.02 -9.52
CA GLY A 187 5.66 7.53 -10.82
C GLY A 187 6.75 6.76 -11.51
N PHE A 188 6.85 6.98 -12.82
CA PHE A 188 7.77 6.26 -13.71
C PHE A 188 8.99 7.11 -14.07
N SER A 189 10.20 6.54 -14.07
CA SER A 189 11.41 7.20 -14.57
C SER A 189 11.69 8.51 -13.81
N MET A 190 11.64 9.68 -14.45
CA MET A 190 11.66 10.97 -13.73
C MET A 190 10.53 11.11 -12.71
N GLY A 191 9.36 10.52 -12.93
CA GLY A 191 8.29 10.40 -11.95
C GLY A 191 8.64 9.50 -10.76
N SER A 192 9.54 8.52 -10.93
CA SER A 192 10.09 7.73 -9.81
C SER A 192 11.05 8.58 -8.98
N VAL A 193 11.90 9.38 -9.64
CA VAL A 193 12.74 10.38 -8.95
C VAL A 193 11.86 11.37 -8.16
N CYS A 194 10.78 11.85 -8.77
CA CYS A 194 9.77 12.66 -8.07
C CYS A 194 9.17 11.93 -6.88
N THR A 195 8.88 10.62 -7.00
CA THR A 195 8.35 9.81 -5.90
C THR A 195 9.33 9.73 -4.73
N TRP A 196 10.64 9.61 -4.98
CA TRP A 196 11.65 9.68 -3.92
C TRP A 196 11.68 11.04 -3.23
N TYR A 197 11.57 12.14 -3.98
CA TYR A 197 11.44 13.47 -3.38
C TYR A 197 10.13 13.65 -2.59
N THR A 198 9.03 13.05 -3.04
CA THR A 198 7.77 13.01 -2.28
C THR A 198 7.95 12.20 -1.00
N PHE A 199 8.63 11.05 -1.03
CA PHE A 199 8.99 10.30 0.18
C PHE A 199 9.83 11.15 1.14
N ILE A 200 10.78 11.91 0.63
CA ILE A 200 11.65 12.76 1.47
C ILE A 200 10.89 13.90 2.13
N ASN A 201 9.96 14.54 1.40
CA ASN A 201 9.36 15.82 1.80
C ASN A 201 7.90 15.72 2.26
N CYS A 202 7.23 14.57 2.08
CA CYS A 202 5.78 14.44 2.28
C CYS A 202 5.37 13.21 3.09
N LEU A 203 6.25 12.63 3.92
CA LEU A 203 5.85 11.57 4.86
C LEU A 203 4.67 11.97 5.75
N ASP A 204 4.54 13.25 6.08
CA ASP A 204 3.40 13.77 6.85
C ASP A 204 2.07 13.72 6.10
N TYR A 205 2.08 13.63 4.78
CA TYR A 205 0.87 13.78 3.95
C TYR A 205 0.59 12.57 3.06
N VAL A 206 1.56 11.68 2.86
CA VAL A 206 1.46 10.49 2.01
C VAL A 206 2.00 9.28 2.76
N LYS A 207 1.27 8.16 2.72
CA LYS A 207 1.68 6.91 3.36
C LYS A 207 2.34 5.92 2.40
N TYR A 208 1.83 5.78 1.17
CA TYR A 208 2.31 4.77 0.22
C TYR A 208 3.09 5.40 -0.93
N PHE A 209 4.22 4.80 -1.27
CA PHE A 209 5.14 5.31 -2.28
C PHE A 209 5.48 4.22 -3.30
N MET A 210 5.33 4.51 -4.59
CA MET A 210 5.56 3.57 -5.69
C MET A 210 6.61 4.11 -6.69
N PRO A 211 7.91 4.05 -6.37
CA PRO A 211 8.96 4.41 -7.32
C PRO A 211 9.11 3.32 -8.39
N LEU A 212 8.80 3.65 -9.65
CA LEU A 212 8.81 2.72 -10.78
C LEU A 212 9.94 3.09 -11.76
N SER A 213 10.97 2.24 -11.85
CA SER A 213 12.10 2.42 -12.77
C SER A 213 12.83 3.77 -12.65
N GLY A 214 13.20 4.18 -11.43
CA GLY A 214 14.12 5.30 -11.20
C GLY A 214 14.63 5.34 -9.75
N ASP A 215 15.90 5.68 -9.57
CA ASP A 215 16.57 5.76 -8.27
C ASP A 215 16.41 7.13 -7.59
N CYS A 216 16.85 7.26 -6.34
CA CYS A 216 16.80 8.49 -5.57
C CYS A 216 17.97 9.41 -5.96
N TRP A 217 17.68 10.64 -6.38
CA TRP A 217 18.70 11.61 -6.79
C TRP A 217 19.03 12.68 -5.75
N ALA A 218 18.56 12.51 -4.50
CA ALA A 218 18.76 13.50 -3.44
C ALA A 218 20.24 13.83 -3.16
N LEU A 219 21.15 12.88 -3.45
CA LEU A 219 22.60 13.03 -3.28
C LEU A 219 23.38 13.14 -4.60
N GLY A 220 22.67 13.49 -5.69
CA GLY A 220 23.16 13.60 -7.06
C GLY A 220 22.46 12.63 -8.02
N SER A 221 22.47 12.94 -9.31
CA SER A 221 21.95 12.04 -10.34
C SER A 221 22.64 10.67 -10.25
N THR A 222 21.87 9.58 -10.36
CA THR A 222 22.36 8.19 -10.22
C THR A 222 23.00 7.86 -8.86
N ALA A 223 22.66 8.60 -7.79
CA ALA A 223 23.15 8.31 -6.43
C ALA A 223 22.78 6.90 -5.96
N GLY A 224 21.71 6.30 -6.50
CA GLY A 224 21.35 4.92 -6.20
C GLY A 224 22.43 3.89 -6.56
N SER A 225 23.20 4.09 -7.63
CA SER A 225 24.37 3.23 -7.96
C SER A 225 25.69 3.81 -7.46
N SER A 226 25.88 5.12 -7.55
CA SER A 226 27.17 5.75 -7.25
C SER A 226 27.43 5.96 -5.75
N LYS A 227 26.36 6.04 -4.94
CA LYS A 227 26.39 6.28 -3.49
C LYS A 227 25.28 5.49 -2.75
N PRO A 228 25.15 4.18 -2.97
CA PRO A 228 24.01 3.40 -2.45
C PRO A 228 23.92 3.43 -0.93
N GLY A 229 25.07 3.35 -0.24
CA GLY A 229 25.15 3.40 1.22
C GLY A 229 24.73 4.75 1.79
N GLU A 230 25.26 5.85 1.25
CA GLU A 230 24.90 7.20 1.69
C GLU A 230 23.44 7.52 1.38
N THR A 231 22.92 7.03 0.25
CA THR A 231 21.52 7.22 -0.15
C THR A 231 20.59 6.46 0.80
N ALA A 232 20.91 5.21 1.14
CA ALA A 232 20.13 4.43 2.10
C ALA A 232 20.17 5.05 3.50
N GLN A 233 21.34 5.51 3.96
CA GLN A 233 21.49 6.23 5.23
C GLN A 233 20.63 7.49 5.25
N TYR A 234 20.71 8.30 4.19
CA TYR A 234 19.94 9.54 4.08
C TYR A 234 18.42 9.28 4.15
N LEU A 235 17.92 8.29 3.41
CA LEU A 235 16.51 7.91 3.43
C LEU A 235 16.08 7.38 4.81
N ALA A 236 16.95 6.64 5.51
CA ALA A 236 16.68 6.19 6.87
C ALA A 236 16.65 7.34 7.89
N ASP A 237 17.53 8.33 7.72
CA ASP A 237 17.57 9.52 8.57
C ASP A 237 16.36 10.44 8.36
N VAL A 238 15.85 10.53 7.12
CA VAL A 238 14.58 11.20 6.80
C VAL A 238 13.44 10.60 7.62
N VAL A 239 13.28 9.27 7.58
CA VAL A 239 12.26 8.58 8.38
C VAL A 239 12.48 8.84 9.87
N LYS A 240 13.71 8.66 10.36
CA LYS A 240 14.03 8.86 11.78
C LYS A 240 13.68 10.28 12.25
N LYS A 241 13.94 11.30 11.43
CA LYS A 241 13.58 12.70 11.72
C LYS A 241 12.07 12.94 11.71
N SER A 242 11.33 12.25 10.85
CA SER A 242 9.88 12.39 10.75
C SER A 242 9.13 11.85 11.99
N GLY A 243 9.74 10.90 12.70
CA GLY A 243 9.13 10.22 13.85
C GLY A 243 8.23 9.04 13.49
N TYR A 244 7.95 8.82 12.20
CA TYR A 244 7.20 7.65 11.71
C TYR A 244 8.01 6.35 11.85
N LYS A 245 7.30 5.25 12.04
CA LYS A 245 7.86 3.93 12.35
C LYS A 245 7.38 2.87 11.36
N ALA A 246 8.31 2.02 10.96
CA ALA A 246 8.00 0.81 10.23
C ALA A 246 7.28 -0.22 11.13
N PRO A 247 6.49 -1.14 10.57
CA PRO A 247 6.11 -1.20 9.16
C PRO A 247 4.84 -0.38 8.83
N GLN A 248 4.13 0.17 9.81
CA GLN A 248 2.75 0.65 9.59
C GLN A 248 2.64 2.10 9.11
N ASP A 249 3.60 2.96 9.42
CA ASP A 249 3.39 4.39 9.18
C ASP A 249 3.68 4.79 7.72
N TYR A 250 4.45 4.01 6.96
CA TYR A 250 4.74 4.28 5.55
C TYR A 250 5.06 2.99 4.82
N LYS A 251 4.76 2.94 3.52
CA LYS A 251 4.99 1.80 2.63
C LYS A 251 5.73 2.23 1.38
N LEU A 252 6.71 1.45 0.95
CA LEU A 252 7.57 1.74 -0.19
C LEU A 252 7.63 0.52 -1.12
N PHE A 253 6.87 0.59 -2.20
CA PHE A 253 6.63 -0.52 -3.12
C PHE A 253 7.32 -0.24 -4.46
N CYS A 254 8.58 -0.63 -4.53
CA CYS A 254 9.44 -0.35 -5.68
C CYS A 254 9.24 -1.41 -6.77
N ALA A 255 9.34 -1.01 -8.04
CA ALA A 255 9.37 -1.97 -9.14
C ALA A 255 10.21 -1.49 -10.33
N THR A 256 10.77 -2.46 -11.07
CA THR A 256 11.43 -2.23 -12.37
C THR A 256 11.54 -3.55 -13.15
N GLY A 257 12.17 -3.53 -14.32
CA GLY A 257 12.57 -4.73 -15.06
C GLY A 257 14.06 -4.96 -15.03
N ASP A 258 14.53 -6.20 -15.14
CA ASP A 258 15.98 -6.51 -15.18
C ASP A 258 16.67 -6.04 -16.48
N GLY A 259 15.91 -5.79 -17.54
CA GLY A 259 16.36 -5.15 -18.79
C GLY A 259 16.11 -3.64 -18.85
N ASP A 260 15.64 -3.03 -17.76
CA ASP A 260 15.38 -1.59 -17.67
C ASP A 260 16.68 -0.82 -17.37
N ILE A 261 16.89 0.31 -18.05
CA ILE A 261 18.06 1.17 -17.84
C ILE A 261 18.19 1.72 -16.41
N ALA A 262 17.09 1.76 -15.66
CA ALA A 262 17.07 2.20 -14.27
C ALA A 262 17.50 1.10 -13.28
N TYR A 263 17.42 -0.19 -13.67
CA TYR A 263 17.74 -1.31 -12.78
C TYR A 263 19.17 -1.26 -12.19
N PRO A 264 20.22 -0.94 -12.97
CA PRO A 264 21.58 -0.80 -12.43
C PRO A 264 21.73 0.28 -11.35
N ASN A 265 20.84 1.28 -11.33
CA ASN A 265 20.82 2.33 -10.30
C ASN A 265 19.92 1.98 -9.12
N MET A 266 18.76 1.39 -9.38
CA MET A 266 17.82 1.02 -8.33
C MET A 266 18.34 -0.14 -7.48
N LYS A 267 18.86 -1.21 -8.11
CA LYS A 267 19.25 -2.43 -7.37
C LYS A 267 20.25 -2.14 -6.25
N PRO A 268 21.38 -1.43 -6.47
CA PRO A 268 22.32 -1.17 -5.38
C PRO A 268 21.72 -0.31 -4.27
N GLN A 269 20.87 0.67 -4.60
CA GLN A 269 20.14 1.47 -3.61
C GLN A 269 19.24 0.59 -2.74
N ILE A 270 18.40 -0.25 -3.36
CA ILE A 270 17.48 -1.14 -2.65
C ILE A 270 18.24 -2.10 -1.74
N GLU A 271 19.32 -2.71 -2.23
CA GLU A 271 20.14 -3.63 -1.43
C GLU A 271 20.85 -2.92 -0.27
N ALA A 272 21.20 -1.64 -0.41
CA ALA A 272 21.70 -0.85 0.71
C ALA A 272 20.59 -0.51 1.72
N MET A 273 19.37 -0.19 1.25
CA MET A 273 18.21 0.07 2.09
C MET A 273 17.79 -1.16 2.91
N LYS A 274 17.85 -2.36 2.34
CA LYS A 274 17.58 -3.64 3.04
C LYS A 274 18.41 -3.83 4.32
N LYS A 275 19.56 -3.14 4.46
CA LYS A 275 20.43 -3.23 5.66
C LYS A 275 19.88 -2.43 6.85
N TYR A 276 18.94 -1.51 6.65
CA TYR A 276 18.31 -0.71 7.70
C TYR A 276 17.01 -1.37 8.16
N THR A 277 17.11 -2.55 8.76
CA THR A 277 15.96 -3.44 9.02
C THR A 277 14.90 -2.89 9.97
N ASN A 278 15.22 -1.87 10.77
CA ASN A 278 14.24 -1.18 11.64
C ASN A 278 13.44 -0.09 10.89
N THR A 279 13.89 0.29 9.70
CA THR A 279 13.30 1.32 8.84
C THR A 279 12.66 0.67 7.63
N PHE A 280 13.42 -0.17 6.92
CA PHE A 280 12.97 -0.83 5.70
C PHE A 280 12.84 -2.33 5.97
N ILE A 281 11.70 -2.73 6.54
CA ILE A 281 11.37 -4.13 6.79
C ILE A 281 10.96 -4.75 5.45
N TYR A 282 11.93 -5.42 4.83
CA TYR A 282 11.75 -6.01 3.51
C TYR A 282 10.81 -7.21 3.56
N SER A 283 9.66 -7.14 2.90
CA SER A 283 8.72 -8.26 2.75
C SER A 283 7.63 -7.91 1.75
N SER A 284 7.16 -8.90 0.99
CA SER A 284 5.96 -8.79 0.15
C SER A 284 4.66 -8.91 0.96
N ASP A 285 4.74 -9.36 2.22
CA ASP A 285 3.61 -9.29 3.15
C ASP A 285 3.47 -7.86 3.68
N VAL A 286 2.54 -7.11 3.11
CA VAL A 286 2.31 -5.70 3.42
C VAL A 286 1.83 -5.44 4.86
N LYS A 287 1.36 -6.46 5.57
CA LYS A 287 0.96 -6.32 6.98
C LYS A 287 2.16 -6.31 7.91
N ASN A 288 3.16 -7.14 7.59
CA ASN A 288 4.34 -7.36 8.42
C ASN A 288 5.60 -6.63 7.89
N GLY A 289 5.60 -6.22 6.63
CA GLY A 289 6.64 -5.42 6.00
C GLY A 289 6.13 -4.07 5.51
N ASN A 290 7.08 -3.25 5.09
CA ASN A 290 6.80 -1.93 4.52
C ASN A 290 7.61 -1.61 3.27
N PHE A 291 8.43 -2.54 2.82
CA PHE A 291 9.36 -2.31 1.73
C PHE A 291 9.48 -3.57 0.88
N TYR A 292 9.33 -3.44 -0.43
CA TYR A 292 9.72 -4.50 -1.36
C TYR A 292 10.26 -3.91 -2.66
N PHE A 293 10.87 -4.79 -3.46
CA PHE A 293 11.35 -4.44 -4.80
C PHE A 293 11.02 -5.56 -5.79
N MET A 294 9.97 -5.35 -6.58
CA MET A 294 9.54 -6.29 -7.60
C MET A 294 10.38 -6.09 -8.88
N VAL A 295 10.97 -7.16 -9.39
CA VAL A 295 11.76 -7.13 -10.63
C VAL A 295 11.13 -8.05 -11.66
N ALA A 296 10.66 -7.49 -12.78
CA ALA A 296 10.14 -8.27 -13.88
C ALA A 296 11.27 -8.77 -14.80
N ASN A 297 11.31 -10.08 -15.05
CA ASN A 297 12.26 -10.65 -15.99
C ASN A 297 11.93 -10.24 -17.44
N GLY A 298 12.91 -9.73 -18.16
CA GLY A 298 12.76 -9.15 -19.49
C GLY A 298 12.07 -7.78 -19.51
N GLY A 299 11.74 -7.22 -18.34
CA GLY A 299 11.12 -5.91 -18.24
C GLY A 299 12.04 -4.80 -18.75
N THR A 300 11.52 -3.89 -19.58
CA THR A 300 12.29 -2.77 -20.17
C THR A 300 11.72 -1.42 -19.75
N HIS A 301 12.43 -0.33 -20.07
CA HIS A 301 12.06 1.05 -19.73
C HIS A 301 10.90 1.59 -20.58
N ALA A 302 9.71 0.99 -20.44
CA ALA A 302 8.56 1.27 -21.29
C ALA A 302 7.21 1.07 -20.55
N TRP A 303 6.22 1.91 -20.88
CA TRP A 303 4.91 1.93 -20.20
C TRP A 303 4.12 0.62 -20.26
N ASN A 304 4.32 -0.20 -21.30
CA ASN A 304 3.69 -1.52 -21.37
C ASN A 304 4.14 -2.44 -20.23
N TRP A 305 5.32 -2.21 -19.63
CA TRP A 305 5.77 -2.89 -18.42
C TRP A 305 5.33 -2.15 -17.15
N ILE A 306 5.47 -0.82 -17.13
CA ILE A 306 5.07 0.01 -15.97
C ILE A 306 3.59 -0.18 -15.62
N ASN A 307 2.72 -0.27 -16.61
CA ASN A 307 1.29 -0.55 -16.41
C ASN A 307 1.07 -1.89 -15.69
N GLN A 308 1.91 -2.90 -15.96
CA GLN A 308 1.85 -4.19 -15.28
C GLN A 308 2.40 -4.08 -13.85
N TYR A 309 3.40 -3.22 -13.62
CA TYR A 309 3.90 -2.98 -12.26
C TYR A 309 2.82 -2.34 -11.40
N ILE A 310 2.14 -1.31 -11.93
CA ILE A 310 1.00 -0.68 -11.26
C ILE A 310 -0.11 -1.71 -10.98
N TYR A 311 -0.46 -2.55 -11.95
CA TYR A 311 -1.42 -3.65 -11.74
C TYR A 311 -1.05 -4.58 -10.57
N ASN A 312 0.24 -4.90 -10.39
CA ASN A 312 0.70 -5.76 -9.30
C ASN A 312 0.75 -5.06 -7.93
N ILE A 313 0.94 -3.74 -7.91
CA ILE A 313 1.13 -2.95 -6.69
C ILE A 313 -0.20 -2.40 -6.17
N LEU A 314 -1.15 -1.98 -7.02
CA LEU A 314 -2.41 -1.38 -6.55
C LEU A 314 -3.18 -2.25 -5.52
N PRO A 315 -3.24 -3.60 -5.64
CA PRO A 315 -3.88 -4.44 -4.63
C PRO A 315 -3.18 -4.44 -3.26
N ASP A 316 -1.90 -4.06 -3.21
CA ASP A 316 -1.13 -3.97 -1.97
C ASP A 316 -1.34 -2.64 -1.23
N LEU A 317 -1.84 -1.62 -1.94
CA LEU A 317 -2.14 -0.33 -1.35
C LEU A 317 -3.36 -0.44 -0.45
N PHE A 318 -3.35 0.35 0.62
CA PHE A 318 -4.50 0.56 1.49
C PHE A 318 -5.02 -0.70 2.21
N GLN A 319 -4.22 -1.77 2.27
CA GLN A 319 -4.62 -3.04 2.92
C GLN A 319 -4.45 -3.00 4.44
N ASP A 320 -3.60 -2.12 4.95
CA ASP A 320 -3.29 -1.92 6.36
C ASP A 320 -4.10 -0.77 6.98
N ILE A 321 -4.96 -0.12 6.20
CA ILE A 321 -5.95 0.88 6.67
C ILE A 321 -7.35 0.32 6.73
N GLU A 322 -7.57 -0.93 6.33
CA GLU A 322 -8.75 -1.61 6.82
C GLU A 322 -8.63 -1.53 8.33
N PRO A 323 -9.57 -0.85 9.01
CA PRO A 323 -9.59 -0.86 10.45
C PRO A 323 -9.46 -2.32 10.84
N ILE A 324 -8.77 -2.58 11.96
CA ILE A 324 -9.20 -3.72 12.74
C ILE A 324 -10.72 -3.55 12.80
N GLN A 325 -11.47 -4.42 12.11
CA GLN A 325 -12.93 -4.37 12.12
C GLN A 325 -13.27 -4.52 13.58
N THR A 326 -13.50 -3.39 14.23
CA THR A 326 -13.76 -3.35 15.64
C THR A 326 -15.23 -3.70 15.69
N LEU A 327 -15.52 -4.90 16.15
CA LEU A 327 -16.89 -5.28 16.47
C LEU A 327 -17.50 -4.12 17.26
N GLY A 328 -18.67 -3.65 16.85
CA GLY A 328 -19.35 -2.49 17.43
C GLY A 328 -19.06 -1.13 16.78
N ASP A 329 -18.05 -0.98 15.92
CA ASP A 329 -17.80 0.26 15.15
C ASP A 329 -18.59 0.21 13.83
N LEU A 330 -19.67 0.99 13.76
CA LEU A 330 -20.67 0.96 12.70
C LEU A 330 -20.56 2.15 11.74
N ASN A 331 -19.76 3.17 12.09
CA ASN A 331 -19.50 4.32 11.23
C ASN A 331 -18.07 4.34 10.65
N SER A 332 -17.23 3.37 11.04
CA SER A 332 -15.83 3.22 10.65
C SER A 332 -14.93 4.39 11.06
N ASP A 333 -15.21 5.02 12.20
CA ASP A 333 -14.38 6.08 12.77
C ASP A 333 -13.25 5.56 13.67
N GLY A 334 -13.20 4.24 13.89
CA GLY A 334 -12.18 3.55 14.67
C GLY A 334 -12.48 3.47 16.17
N SER A 335 -13.64 3.96 16.63
CA SER A 335 -14.11 3.89 18.01
C SER A 335 -15.44 3.15 18.09
N VAL A 336 -15.78 2.64 19.28
CA VAL A 336 -17.15 2.16 19.58
C VAL A 336 -17.74 3.14 20.58
N ASP A 337 -18.65 3.99 20.11
CA ASP A 337 -19.24 5.07 20.91
C ASP A 337 -20.77 5.19 20.77
N ALA A 338 -21.33 6.29 21.31
CA ALA A 338 -22.77 6.52 21.31
C ALA A 338 -23.36 6.68 19.90
N THR A 339 -22.53 7.04 18.92
CA THR A 339 -22.89 7.15 17.50
C THR A 339 -23.20 5.77 16.94
N ASP A 340 -22.37 4.77 17.22
CA ASP A 340 -22.59 3.39 16.79
C ASP A 340 -23.84 2.80 17.42
N TYR A 341 -24.03 3.05 18.71
CA TYR A 341 -25.23 2.64 19.41
C TYR A 341 -26.50 3.27 18.79
N ALA A 342 -26.43 4.53 18.36
CA ALA A 342 -27.54 5.19 17.66
C ALA A 342 -27.79 4.57 16.27
N LEU A 343 -26.73 4.26 15.52
CA LEU A 343 -26.82 3.62 14.20
C LEU A 343 -27.44 2.22 14.30
N LEU A 344 -27.02 1.41 15.28
CA LEU A 344 -27.63 0.10 15.53
C LEU A 344 -29.11 0.23 15.88
N LYS A 345 -29.47 1.21 16.71
CA LYS A 345 -30.89 1.50 17.02
C LYS A 345 -31.69 1.84 15.76
N MET A 346 -31.15 2.66 14.87
CA MET A 346 -31.82 3.03 13.62
C MET A 346 -31.97 1.82 12.68
N HIS A 347 -31.01 0.92 12.66
CA HIS A 347 -31.10 -0.35 11.93
C HIS A 347 -32.22 -1.25 12.47
N MET A 348 -32.25 -1.46 13.79
CA MET A 348 -33.29 -2.27 14.44
C MET A 348 -34.69 -1.69 14.25
N LEU A 349 -34.82 -0.36 14.16
CA LEU A 349 -36.08 0.33 13.89
C LEU A 349 -36.42 0.42 12.39
N ASN A 350 -35.58 -0.15 11.51
CA ASN A 350 -35.70 -0.09 10.06
C ASN A 350 -35.81 1.35 9.52
N VAL A 351 -35.22 2.32 10.22
CA VAL A 351 -35.17 3.74 9.82
C VAL A 351 -34.01 3.97 8.86
N ALA A 352 -32.85 3.39 9.16
CA ALA A 352 -31.66 3.43 8.34
C ALA A 352 -30.92 2.08 8.45
N PRO A 353 -31.25 1.10 7.59
CA PRO A 353 -30.65 -0.22 7.67
C PRO A 353 -29.14 -0.18 7.41
N LEU A 354 -28.35 -0.76 8.33
CA LEU A 354 -26.94 -1.02 8.11
C LEU A 354 -26.74 -2.02 6.96
N THR A 355 -25.63 -1.86 6.24
CA THR A 355 -25.24 -2.73 5.13
C THR A 355 -23.73 -2.93 5.12
N GLY A 356 -23.25 -3.92 4.37
CA GLY A 356 -21.81 -4.15 4.18
C GLY A 356 -21.09 -4.41 5.50
N ASP A 357 -19.95 -3.74 5.70
CA ASP A 357 -19.09 -3.95 6.87
C ASP A 357 -19.72 -3.44 8.16
N ALA A 358 -20.53 -2.38 8.10
CA ALA A 358 -21.26 -1.90 9.29
C ALA A 358 -22.28 -2.94 9.78
N LEU A 359 -22.91 -3.71 8.87
CA LEU A 359 -23.79 -4.81 9.27
C LEU A 359 -23.02 -5.97 9.88
N LYS A 360 -21.82 -6.29 9.36
CA LYS A 360 -20.95 -7.34 9.94
C LYS A 360 -20.42 -6.95 11.32
N ASN A 361 -20.05 -5.68 11.50
CA ASN A 361 -19.54 -5.18 12.77
C ASN A 361 -20.65 -5.06 13.84
N ALA A 362 -21.91 -4.98 13.42
CA ALA A 362 -23.05 -4.95 14.32
C ALA A 362 -23.37 -6.30 14.97
N ASP A 363 -22.95 -7.42 14.37
CA ASP A 363 -23.05 -8.78 14.93
C ASP A 363 -21.88 -9.00 15.89
N VAL A 364 -21.98 -8.40 17.09
CA VAL A 364 -20.89 -8.32 18.07
C VAL A 364 -20.68 -9.62 18.83
N ASP A 365 -21.66 -10.52 18.84
CA ASP A 365 -21.54 -11.87 19.42
C ASP A 365 -21.29 -12.98 18.38
N ARG A 366 -21.24 -12.62 17.10
CA ARG A 366 -20.98 -13.50 15.94
C ARG A 366 -21.95 -14.64 15.78
N ASN A 367 -23.20 -14.46 16.19
CA ASN A 367 -24.24 -15.47 16.04
C ASN A 367 -24.85 -15.49 14.61
N GLY A 368 -24.45 -14.55 13.74
CA GLY A 368 -24.93 -14.41 12.37
C GLY A 368 -26.22 -13.59 12.22
N GLN A 369 -26.72 -13.01 13.31
CA GLN A 369 -27.88 -12.14 13.37
C GLN A 369 -27.49 -10.81 14.02
N VAL A 370 -28.18 -9.74 13.63
CA VAL A 370 -28.02 -8.42 14.26
C VAL A 370 -29.32 -8.10 14.99
N ASP A 371 -29.32 -8.24 16.30
CA ASP A 371 -30.53 -8.15 17.11
C ASP A 371 -30.35 -7.41 18.46
N SER A 372 -31.32 -7.58 19.35
CA SER A 372 -31.32 -6.94 20.67
C SER A 372 -30.15 -7.34 21.58
N ILE A 373 -29.54 -8.50 21.34
CA ILE A 373 -28.37 -8.99 22.06
C ILE A 373 -27.16 -8.12 21.72
N ASP A 374 -26.92 -7.88 20.44
CA ASP A 374 -25.83 -7.00 19.98
C ASP A 374 -25.99 -5.59 20.53
N PHE A 375 -27.21 -5.08 20.46
CA PHE A 375 -27.57 -3.77 20.98
C PHE A 375 -27.28 -3.64 22.48
N ALA A 376 -27.60 -4.69 23.26
CA ALA A 376 -27.29 -4.73 24.68
C ALA A 376 -25.78 -4.82 24.93
N MET A 377 -25.04 -5.59 24.13
CA MET A 377 -23.60 -5.72 24.28
C MET A 377 -22.86 -4.42 23.96
N ILE A 378 -23.22 -3.71 22.88
CA ILE A 378 -22.64 -2.39 22.58
C ILE A 378 -22.90 -1.46 23.77
N LYS A 379 -24.12 -1.44 24.32
CA LYS A 379 -24.43 -0.67 25.52
C LYS A 379 -23.56 -1.06 26.72
N MET A 380 -23.35 -2.35 26.98
CA MET A 380 -22.50 -2.84 28.06
C MET A 380 -21.05 -2.40 27.88
N TYR A 381 -20.54 -2.40 26.64
CA TYR A 381 -19.21 -1.91 26.30
C TYR A 381 -19.09 -0.40 26.58
N LEU A 382 -20.06 0.41 26.12
CA LEU A 382 -20.10 1.84 26.39
C LEU A 382 -20.19 2.20 27.88
N LEU A 383 -20.83 1.33 28.67
CA LEU A 383 -20.92 1.47 30.13
C LEU A 383 -19.70 0.91 30.87
N GLY A 384 -18.70 0.37 30.16
CA GLY A 384 -17.51 -0.25 30.75
C GLY A 384 -17.81 -1.54 31.54
N THR A 385 -18.98 -2.14 31.33
CA THR A 385 -19.35 -3.43 31.96
C THR A 385 -18.59 -4.59 31.32
N ILE A 386 -18.28 -4.48 30.02
CA ILE A 386 -17.37 -5.37 29.30
C ILE A 386 -16.26 -4.52 28.66
N SER A 387 -15.05 -5.06 28.62
CA SER A 387 -13.90 -4.43 27.97
C SER A 387 -13.69 -4.91 26.52
N SER A 388 -14.45 -5.91 26.08
CA SER A 388 -14.40 -6.51 24.75
C SER A 388 -15.68 -7.30 24.47
N PHE A 389 -16.01 -7.48 23.19
CA PHE A 389 -17.11 -8.33 22.76
C PHE A 389 -16.73 -9.83 22.80
N PRO A 390 -17.70 -10.72 23.06
CA PRO A 390 -17.48 -12.17 22.99
C PRO A 390 -17.34 -12.58 21.52
N VAL A 391 -16.21 -13.23 21.19
CA VAL A 391 -15.89 -13.71 19.82
C VAL A 391 -16.06 -15.21 19.70
#